data_AF-A0AA41DUH3-F1
#
_entry.id   AF-A0AA41DUH3-F1
#
_cell.length_a   1.000
_cell.length_b   1.000
_cell.length_c   1.000
_cell.angle_alpha   90.00
_cell.angle_beta   90.00
_cell.angle_gamma   90.00
#
_symmetry.space_group_name_H-M   'P 1'
#
loop_
_entity.id
_entity.type
_entity.pdbx_description
1 polymer ?
#
loop_
_entity_poly.entity_id
_entity_poly.type
_entity_poly.pdbx_seq_one_letter_code
_entity_poly.pdbx_strand_id
1 'polypeptide(L)' 'MRQFTVGNSNHRNHTAQTRALHAYLRWRNANARHRDILAAQRRERARIRSEKGIRWGGRPRAAET' A
#
# COMPACT_ATOMS: atom_id res chain seq x y z
N MET A 1 50.08 -4.28 13.48
CA MET A 1 48.72 -3.89 13.05
C MET A 1 47.76 -5.00 13.44
N ARG A 2 46.67 -4.72 14.18
CA ARG A 2 45.64 -5.71 14.51
C ARG A 2 44.48 -5.57 13.52
N GLN A 3 44.23 -6.62 12.75
CA GLN A 3 43.03 -6.74 11.92
C GLN A 3 41.86 -7.10 12.83
N PHE A 4 40.87 -6.23 12.93
CA PHE A 4 39.62 -6.54 13.62
C PHE A 4 38.64 -7.10 12.59
N THR A 5 38.47 -8.43 12.58
CA THR A 5 37.47 -9.10 11.75
C THR A 5 36.09 -8.82 12.33
N VAL A 6 35.26 -8.02 11.65
CA VAL A 6 33.84 -7.94 11.96
C VAL A 6 33.21 -9.30 11.65
N GLY A 7 33.00 -10.09 12.71
CA GLY A 7 32.31 -11.36 12.63
C GLY A 7 30.94 -11.16 12.00
N ASN A 8 30.71 -11.85 10.88
CA ASN A 8 29.48 -11.89 10.07
C ASN A 8 29.30 -10.84 8.94
N SER A 9 30.36 -10.17 8.47
CA SER A 9 30.25 -9.33 7.27
C SER A 9 30.58 -10.11 5.99
N ASN A 10 29.76 -11.11 5.62
CA ASN A 10 29.84 -11.71 4.28
C ASN A 10 29.15 -10.77 3.26
N HIS A 11 29.75 -9.59 3.10
CA HIS A 11 29.25 -8.41 2.40
C HIS A 11 28.78 -8.69 0.95
N ARG A 12 29.34 -9.70 0.28
CA ARG A 12 29.05 -9.99 -1.13
C ARG A 12 27.66 -10.60 -1.38
N ASN A 13 26.94 -11.05 -0.34
CA ASN A 13 25.62 -11.67 -0.48
C ASN A 13 24.42 -10.81 -0.01
N HIS A 14 24.65 -9.60 0.51
CA HIS A 14 23.54 -8.72 0.91
C HIS A 14 22.68 -8.28 -0.28
N THR A 15 23.29 -8.00 -1.43
CA THR A 15 22.55 -7.61 -2.64
C THR A 15 21.66 -8.75 -3.16
N ALA A 16 22.12 -10.01 -3.07
CA ALA A 16 21.33 -11.18 -3.43
C ALA A 16 20.13 -11.37 -2.47
N GLN A 17 20.36 -11.23 -1.16
CA GLN A 17 19.30 -11.29 -0.15
C GLN A 17 18.26 -10.17 -0.32
N THR A 18 18.71 -8.94 -0.59
CA THR A 18 17.82 -7.80 -0.88
C THR A 18 17.01 -8.03 -2.16
N ARG A 19 17.61 -8.59 -3.21
CA ARG A 19 16.88 -8.92 -4.46
C ARG A 19 15.80 -9.96 -4.24
N ALA A 20 16.08 -11.01 -3.47
CA ALA A 20 15.09 -12.03 -3.12
C ALA A 20 13.93 -11.44 -2.29
N LEU A 21 14.24 -10.60 -1.29
CA LEU A 21 13.23 -9.90 -0.50
C LEU A 21 12.37 -8.97 -1.36
N HIS A 22 12.98 -8.19 -2.25
CA HIS A 22 12.25 -7.29 -3.15
C HIS A 22 11.36 -8.05 -4.14
N ALA A 23 11.83 -9.19 -4.67
CA ALA A 23 11.04 -10.05 -5.53
C ALA A 23 9.81 -10.60 -4.79
N TYR A 24 9.99 -11.06 -3.55
CA TYR A 24 8.91 -11.55 -2.70
C TYR A 24 7.89 -10.45 -2.37
N LEU A 25 8.35 -9.26 -1.97
CA LEU A 25 7.45 -8.14 -1.68
C LEU A 25 6.68 -7.66 -2.92
N ARG A 26 7.30 -7.68 -4.10
CA ARG A 26 6.63 -7.37 -5.37
C ARG A 26 5.53 -8.39 -5.67
N TRP A 27 5.84 -9.69 -5.57
CA TRP A 27 4.85 -10.75 -5.77
C TRP A 27 3.71 -10.63 -4.76
N ARG A 28 4.02 -10.47 -3.47
CA ARG A 28 3.00 -10.31 -2.42
C ARG A 28 2.12 -9.08 -2.69
N ASN A 29 2.68 -7.94 -3.05
CA ASN A 29 1.89 -6.73 -3.30
C ASN A 29 1.06 -6.80 -4.58
N ALA A 30 1.52 -7.53 -5.60
CA ALA A 30 0.73 -7.81 -6.80
C ALA A 30 -0.43 -8.76 -6.51
N ASN A 31 -0.21 -9.78 -5.67
CA ASN A 31 -1.20 -10.83 -5.39
C ASN A 31 -2.10 -10.53 -4.17
N ALA A 32 -1.72 -9.61 -3.28
CA ALA A 32 -2.54 -9.21 -2.13
C ALA A 32 -3.62 -8.17 -2.48
N ARG A 33 -3.61 -7.62 -3.70
CA ARG A 33 -4.57 -6.61 -4.13
C ARG A 33 -5.80 -7.27 -4.75
N HIS A 34 -6.80 -7.54 -3.92
CA HIS A 34 -8.15 -7.83 -4.42
C HIS A 34 -8.75 -6.56 -5.03
N ARG A 35 -8.51 -6.35 -6.34
CA ARG A 35 -9.01 -5.20 -7.10
C ARG A 35 -10.52 -5.01 -6.95
N ASP A 36 -11.26 -6.11 -6.81
CA ASP A 36 -12.71 -6.08 -6.67
C ASP A 36 -13.16 -5.55 -5.32
N ILE A 37 -12.42 -5.82 -4.24
CA ILE A 37 -12.67 -5.22 -2.92
C ILE A 37 -12.42 -3.71 -2.98
N LEU A 38 -11.35 -3.27 -3.67
CA LEU A 38 -11.09 -1.84 -3.87
C LEU A 38 -12.13 -1.16 -4.75
N ALA A 39 -12.67 -1.86 -5.75
CA ALA A 39 -13.78 -1.39 -6.56
C ALA A 39 -15.07 -1.29 -5.73
N ALA A 40 -15.37 -2.30 -4.92
CA ALA A 40 -16.51 -2.33 -4.01
C ALA A 40 -16.44 -1.20 -2.97
N GLN A 41 -15.28 -1.00 -2.33
CA GLN A 41 -15.06 0.11 -1.38
C GLN A 41 -15.20 1.49 -2.04
N ARG A 42 -14.81 1.65 -3.31
CA ARG A 42 -15.02 2.91 -4.05
C ARG A 42 -16.49 3.15 -4.35
N ARG A 43 -17.25 2.11 -4.76
CA ARG A 43 -18.70 2.20 -4.96
C ARG A 43 -19.42 2.55 -3.67
N GLU A 44 -19.05 1.90 -2.58
CA GLU A 44 -19.66 2.14 -1.26
C GLU A 44 -19.40 3.58 -0.77
N ARG A 45 -18.18 4.10 -0.92
CA ARG A 45 -17.89 5.52 -0.61
C ARG A 45 -18.66 6.48 -1.51
N ALA A 46 -18.97 6.10 -2.75
CA ALA A 46 -19.81 6.92 -3.62
C ALA A 46 -21.27 6.92 -3.14
N ARG A 47 -21.82 5.76 -2.75
CA ARG A 47 -23.16 5.61 -2.17
C ARG A 47 -23.33 6.44 -0.90
N ILE A 48 -22.41 6.30 0.05
CA ILE A 48 -22.42 7.07 1.29
C ILE A 48 -22.36 8.59 1.02
N ARG A 49 -21.60 9.01 0.00
CA ARG A 49 -21.51 10.42 -0.38
C ARG A 49 -22.82 10.95 -0.97
N SER A 50 -23.48 10.18 -1.84
CA SER A 50 -24.77 10.57 -2.42
C SER A 50 -25.87 10.62 -1.37
N GLU A 51 -25.92 9.64 -0.47
CA GLU A 51 -26.90 9.59 0.63
C GLU A 51 -26.74 10.77 1.59
N LYS A 52 -25.50 11.10 1.95
CA LYS A 52 -25.21 12.27 2.80
C LYS A 52 -25.34 13.61 2.05
N GLY A 53 -25.54 13.59 0.73
CA GLY A 53 -25.57 14.80 -0.09
C GLY A 53 -24.28 15.61 -0.06
N ILE A 54 -23.11 15.01 0.22
CA ILE A 54 -21.86 15.73 0.41
C ILE A 54 -21.18 15.98 -0.95
N ARG A 55 -20.95 17.25 -1.31
CA ARG A 55 -20.16 17.61 -2.49
C ARG A 55 -18.67 17.36 -2.23
N TRP A 56 -17.90 17.12 -3.29
CA TRP A 56 -16.44 17.19 -3.23
C TRP A 56 -16.02 18.51 -2.56
N GLY A 57 -15.21 18.43 -1.50
CA GLY A 57 -14.88 19.57 -0.62
C GLY A 57 -15.65 19.60 0.71
N GLY A 58 -16.52 18.62 1.00
CA GLY A 58 -17.11 18.43 2.32
C GLY A 58 -18.36 19.27 2.61
N ARG A 59 -18.84 20.07 1.65
CA ARG A 59 -20.04 20.89 1.82
C ARG A 59 -21.30 20.05 1.56
N PRO A 60 -22.24 19.94 2.53
CA PRO A 60 -23.53 19.30 2.29
C PRO A 60 -24.33 20.08 1.24
N ARG A 61 -25.09 19.39 0.40
CA ARG A 61 -26.13 20.02 -0.44
C ARG A 61 -27.20 20.59 0.49
N ALA A 62 -27.55 21.86 0.26
CA ALA A 62 -28.68 22.46 0.96
C ALA A 62 -29.95 21.66 0.65
N ALA A 63 -30.73 21.33 1.69
CA ALA A 63 -32.05 20.76 1.49
C ALA A 63 -32.92 21.84 0.84
N GLU A 64 -33.43 21.57 -0.36
CA GLU A 64 -34.42 22.42 -1.02
C GLU A 64 -35.71 22.36 -0.17
N THR A 65 -36.14 23.52 0.32
CA THR A 65 -37.39 23.76 1.07
C THR A 65 -38.59 23.78 0.15
#